data_AF-A0A328KW47-F1
#
_entry.id   AF-A0A328KW47-F1
#
_cell.length_a   1.000
_cell.length_b   1.000
_cell.length_c   1.000
_cell.angle_alpha   90.00
_cell.angle_beta   90.00
_cell.angle_gamma   90.00
#
_symmetry.space_group_name_H-M   'P 1'
#
loop_
_entity.id
_entity.type
_entity.pdbx_description
1 polymer ?
#
loop_
_entity_poly.entity_id
_entity_poly.type
_entity_poly.pdbx_seq_one_letter_code
_entity_poly.pdbx_strand_id
1 'polypeptide(L)' 'MVISKDKTRYSLSIEKEVKEKLEQEAKKQNRSLNNLIETILKNYLTNK' A
#
# COMPACT_ATOMS: atom_id res chain seq x y z
N MET A 1 -2.66 15.16 -13.16
CA MET A 1 -1.69 14.10 -12.80
C MET A 1 -2.01 12.86 -13.60
N VAL A 2 -1.21 12.57 -14.62
CA VAL A 2 -1.29 11.34 -15.39
C VAL A 2 -0.90 10.21 -14.46
N ILE A 3 -1.85 9.34 -14.13
CA ILE A 3 -1.53 8.06 -13.51
C ILE A 3 -0.55 7.40 -14.49
N SER A 4 0.69 7.17 -14.07
CA SER A 4 1.72 6.53 -14.89
C SER A 4 1.09 5.34 -15.62
N LYS A 5 1.36 5.16 -16.93
CA LYS A 5 0.77 4.08 -17.76
C LYS A 5 0.81 2.70 -17.09
N ASP A 6 1.76 2.49 -16.19
CA ASP A 6 2.01 1.26 -15.45
C ASP A 6 1.28 1.11 -14.10
N LYS A 7 0.46 2.09 -13.66
CA LYS A 7 -0.24 2.02 -12.38
C LYS A 7 -1.76 1.92 -12.56
N THR A 8 -2.34 0.83 -12.08
CA THR A 8 -3.79 0.65 -12.01
C THR A 8 -4.33 1.12 -10.66
N ARG A 9 -5.50 1.77 -10.63
CA ARG A 9 -6.20 2.05 -9.38
C ARG A 9 -6.94 0.80 -8.91
N TYR A 10 -6.80 0.49 -7.64
CA TYR A 10 -7.49 -0.63 -7.01
C TYR A 10 -8.19 -0.14 -5.75
N SER A 11 -9.48 -0.46 -5.61
CA SER A 11 -10.26 -0.22 -4.41
C SER A 11 -10.19 -1.48 -3.55
N LEU A 12 -9.54 -1.38 -2.40
CA LEU A 12 -9.41 -2.46 -1.43
C LEU A 12 -10.30 -2.19 -0.22
N SER A 13 -11.15 -3.17 0.13
CA SER A 13 -11.89 -3.17 1.39
C SER A 13 -11.11 -3.98 2.43
N ILE A 14 -10.68 -3.32 3.49
CA ILE A 14 -10.03 -3.94 4.66
C ILE A 14 -10.74 -3.49 5.92
N GLU A 15 -10.53 -4.25 7.00
CA GLU A 15 -10.96 -3.88 8.34
C GLU A 15 -10.37 -2.52 8.76
N LYS A 16 -11.16 -1.74 9.51
CA LYS A 16 -10.77 -0.41 9.96
C LYS A 16 -9.49 -0.45 10.80
N GLU A 17 -9.38 -1.43 11.70
CA GLU A 17 -8.20 -1.60 12.56
C GLU A 17 -6.93 -1.88 11.75
N VAL A 18 -7.05 -2.70 10.70
CA VAL A 18 -5.91 -3.02 9.81
C VAL A 18 -5.48 -1.77 9.05
N LYS A 19 -6.43 -0.98 8.56
CA LYS A 19 -6.14 0.28 7.88
C LYS A 19 -5.39 1.24 8.81
N GLU A 20 -5.86 1.42 10.05
CA GLU A 20 -5.21 2.31 11.02
C GLU A 20 -3.78 1.89 11.34
N LYS A 21 -3.55 0.59 11.57
CA LYS A 21 -2.20 0.05 11.81
C LYS A 21 -1.28 0.29 10.61
N LEU A 22 -1.77 0.05 9.39
CA LEU A 22 -1.00 0.29 8.17
C LEU A 22 -0.71 1.78 7.95
N GLU A 23 -1.65 2.67 8.28
CA GLU A 23 -1.43 4.12 8.21
C GLU A 23 -0.39 4.60 9.22
N GLN A 24 -0.44 4.10 10.46
CA GLN A 24 0.56 4.40 11.47
C GLN A 24 1.95 3.93 11.03
N GLU A 25 2.04 2.71 10.50
CA GLU A 25 3.30 2.14 10.04
C GLU A 25 3.85 2.89 8.82
N ALA A 26 2.98 3.29 7.90
CA ALA A 26 3.36 4.12 6.75
C ALA A 26 3.88 5.50 7.19
N LYS A 27 3.22 6.13 8.19
CA LYS A 27 3.67 7.39 8.79
C LYS A 27 5.04 7.28 9.45
N LYS A 28 5.29 6.21 10.22
CA LYS A 28 6.61 5.94 10.83
C LYS A 28 7.71 5.83 9.79
N GLN A 29 7.38 5.25 8.64
CA GLN A 29 8.30 5.07 7.50
C GLN A 29 8.31 6.28 6.54
N ASN A 30 7.69 7.40 6.93
CA ASN A 30 7.59 8.63 6.15
C ASN A 30 7.11 8.42 4.69
N ARG A 31 6.15 7.50 4.50
CA ARG A 31 5.63 7.13 3.19
C ARG A 31 4.10 7.04 3.17
N SER A 32 3.51 7.12 1.98
CA SER A 32 2.07 6.96 1.81
C SER A 32 1.63 5.51 2.02
N LEU A 33 0.43 5.30 2.56
CA LEU A 33 -0.20 3.99 2.72
C LEU A 33 -0.15 3.18 1.42
N ASN A 34 -0.49 3.80 0.29
CA ASN A 34 -0.49 3.12 -1.01
C ASN A 34 0.90 2.57 -1.39
N ASN A 35 1.98 3.30 -1.11
CA ASN A 35 3.33 2.83 -1.40
C ASN A 35 3.76 1.70 -0.45
N LEU A 36 3.32 1.75 0.82
CA LEU A 36 3.52 0.68 1.78
C LEU A 36 2.82 -0.60 1.31
N ILE A 37 1.55 -0.51 0.91
CA ILE A 37 0.78 -1.63 0.36
C ILE A 37 1.44 -2.17 -0.91
N GLU A 38 1.84 -1.30 -1.85
CA GLU A 38 2.54 -1.71 -3.08
C GLU A 38 3.83 -2.50 -2.77
N THR A 39 4.58 -2.05 -1.76
CA THR A 39 5.83 -2.73 -1.33
C THR A 39 5.53 -4.09 -0.70
N ILE A 40 4.52 -4.19 0.16
CA ILE A 40 4.12 -5.45 0.80
C ILE A 40 3.67 -6.45 -0.25
N LEU A 41 2.85 -6.03 -1.22
CA LEU A 41 2.40 -6.87 -2.33
C LEU A 41 3.58 -7.36 -3.18
N LYS A 42 4.52 -6.47 -3.52
CA LYS A 42 5.75 -6.84 -4.24
C LYS A 42 6.58 -7.85 -3.46
N ASN A 43 6.83 -7.60 -2.17
CA ASN A 43 7.59 -8.52 -1.31
C ASN A 43 6.90 -9.88 -1.16
N TYR A 44 5.57 -9.91 -1.07
CA TYR A 44 4.80 -11.14 -1.01
C TYR A 44 4.93 -11.96 -2.30
N LEU A 45 4.93 -11.30 -3.47
CA LEU A 45 5.14 -11.96 -4.76
C LEU A 45 6.58 -12.44 -4.96
N THR A 46 7.58 -11.72 -4.44
CA THR A 46 9.00 -12.10 -4.56
C THR A 46 9.40 -13.23 -3.61
N ASN A 47 8.81 -13.29 -2.41
CA ASN A 47 9.10 -14.34 -1.42
C ASN A 47 8.19 -15.59 -1.58
N LYS A 48 7.66 -15.81 -2.77
CA LYS A 48 6.84 -16.96 -3.12
C LYS A 48 7.61 -17.91 -4.02
#